data_AF-A0A8T6L5K7-F1
#
_entry.id   AF-A0A8T6L5K7-F1
#
_cell.length_a   1.000
_cell.length_b   1.000
_cell.length_c   1.000
_cell.angle_alpha   90.00
_cell.angle_beta   90.00
_cell.angle_gamma   90.00
#
_symmetry.space_group_name_H-M   'P 1'
#
loop_
_entity.id
_entity.type
_entity.pdbx_description
1 polymer ?
#
loop_
_entity_poly.entity_id
_entity_poly.type
_entity_poly.pdbx_seq_one_letter_code
_entity_poly.pdbx_strand_id
1 'polypeptide(L)'
;MRTLDAFLARHSRIATTPFIDRSAFAWVPTLEAEAAAIRAELDAIMRQPQDIPTFHEMSPDQVRISKGDNWKTFVMRVFGHQIDDNCAACPNTAALIDALPGVQNAWFSILAPGYHIPPHRGPTKALVRCHLGLRIPAKAADCWIRVGDQVRHWEDGRCLLFDDTFEHEVRNDTAESRVVLFLDVERPLDRAGEYCRNLVLGLFRATAYVKRPLANIKRWNQGLREGAD
;
A
#
# COMPACT_ATOMS: atom_id res chain seq x y z
N MET A 1 18.85 8.04 -7.82
CA MET A 1 17.92 6.89 -7.71
C MET A 1 18.32 5.74 -8.63
N ARG A 2 18.48 5.93 -9.95
CA ARG A 2 18.83 4.83 -10.88
C ARG A 2 20.05 3.96 -10.47
N THR A 3 21.14 4.57 -9.97
CA THR A 3 22.33 3.80 -9.50
C THR A 3 22.05 3.00 -8.23
N LEU A 4 21.24 3.55 -7.32
CA LEU A 4 20.84 2.89 -6.08
C LEU A 4 19.90 1.73 -6.37
N ASP A 5 18.92 1.92 -7.25
CA ASP A 5 17.99 0.85 -7.64
C ASP A 5 18.71 -0.27 -8.40
N ALA A 6 19.71 0.06 -9.22
CA ALA A 6 20.56 -0.95 -9.86
C ALA A 6 21.39 -1.75 -8.85
N PHE A 7 21.93 -1.09 -7.82
CA PHE A 7 22.62 -1.77 -6.72
C PHE A 7 21.67 -2.72 -5.98
N LEU A 8 20.49 -2.25 -5.55
CA LEU A 8 19.50 -3.05 -4.85
C LEU A 8 18.98 -4.21 -5.71
N ALA A 9 18.83 -4.00 -7.02
CA ALA A 9 18.47 -5.07 -7.97
C ALA A 9 19.52 -6.18 -8.00
N ARG A 10 20.81 -5.82 -8.07
CA ARG A 10 21.92 -6.78 -8.12
C ARG A 10 22.02 -7.62 -6.83
N HIS A 11 21.66 -7.04 -5.70
CA HIS A 11 21.71 -7.67 -4.39
C HIS A 11 20.38 -8.34 -3.97
N SER A 12 19.39 -8.42 -4.88
CA SER A 12 18.09 -9.02 -4.58
C SER A 12 18.13 -10.54 -4.58
N ARG A 13 17.45 -11.14 -3.61
CA ARG A 13 17.27 -12.60 -3.47
C ARG A 13 15.99 -13.12 -4.13
N ILE A 14 15.19 -12.23 -4.69
CA ILE A 14 13.97 -12.54 -5.43
C ILE A 14 14.07 -11.93 -6.83
N ALA A 15 13.14 -12.30 -7.72
CA ALA A 15 13.10 -11.74 -9.05
C ALA A 15 12.96 -10.20 -9.04
N THR A 16 13.63 -9.56 -10.00
CA THR A 16 13.59 -8.11 -10.25
C THR A 16 12.74 -7.80 -11.48
N THR A 17 11.61 -8.47 -11.58
CA THR A 17 10.60 -8.37 -12.65
C THR A 17 9.45 -7.44 -12.24
N PRO A 18 8.65 -6.95 -13.21
CA PRO A 18 7.49 -6.10 -12.92
C PRO A 18 6.52 -6.72 -11.88
N PHE A 19 6.12 -7.97 -12.10
CA PHE A 19 5.37 -8.77 -11.12
C PHE A 19 6.28 -9.80 -10.47
N ILE A 20 6.02 -10.09 -9.20
CA ILE A 20 6.78 -11.02 -8.37
C ILE A 20 5.87 -12.18 -8.00
N ASP A 21 6.39 -13.40 -8.11
CA ASP A 21 5.62 -14.60 -7.76
C ASP A 21 5.32 -14.65 -6.26
N ARG A 22 4.12 -15.11 -5.90
CA ARG A 22 3.67 -15.22 -4.50
C ARG A 22 4.56 -16.12 -3.65
N SER A 23 5.16 -17.15 -4.25
CA SER A 23 6.09 -18.06 -3.57
C SER A 23 7.39 -17.39 -3.12
N ALA A 24 7.69 -16.19 -3.60
CA ALA A 24 8.84 -15.41 -3.14
C ALA A 24 8.73 -14.99 -1.66
N PHE A 25 7.52 -15.04 -1.09
CA PHE A 25 7.25 -14.66 0.29
C PHE A 25 6.43 -15.73 1.01
N ALA A 26 7.06 -16.43 1.96
CA ALA A 26 6.45 -17.54 2.70
C ALA A 26 5.22 -17.15 3.54
N TRP A 27 5.05 -15.86 3.85
CA TRP A 27 3.93 -15.35 4.63
C TRP A 27 2.66 -15.09 3.81
N VAL A 28 2.72 -15.14 2.48
CA VAL A 28 1.56 -14.85 1.61
C VAL A 28 0.36 -15.74 1.92
N PRO A 29 0.49 -17.08 2.08
CA PRO A 29 -0.66 -17.93 2.41
C PRO A 29 -1.33 -17.55 3.74
N THR A 30 -0.55 -17.15 4.74
CA THR A 30 -1.09 -16.68 6.04
C THR A 30 -1.90 -15.40 5.85
N LEU A 31 -1.39 -14.43 5.08
CA LEU A 31 -2.10 -13.19 4.80
C LEU A 31 -3.39 -13.44 4.00
N GLU A 32 -3.35 -14.31 2.98
CA GLU A 32 -4.53 -14.68 2.19
C GLU A 32 -5.59 -15.40 3.05
N ALA A 33 -5.18 -16.23 4.01
CA ALA A 33 -6.10 -16.93 4.91
C ALA A 33 -6.90 -15.98 5.83
N GLU A 34 -6.30 -14.86 6.22
CA GLU A 34 -6.93 -13.85 7.08
C GLU A 34 -7.76 -12.81 6.30
N ALA A 35 -7.88 -12.94 4.97
CA ALA A 35 -8.56 -11.95 4.14
C ALA A 35 -10.02 -11.69 4.55
N ALA A 36 -10.72 -12.69 5.08
CA ALA A 36 -12.09 -12.54 5.57
C ALA A 36 -12.16 -11.67 6.84
N ALA A 37 -11.24 -11.88 7.79
CA ALA A 37 -11.18 -11.09 9.02
C ALA A 37 -10.80 -9.63 8.73
N ILE A 38 -9.82 -9.42 7.86
CA ILE A 38 -9.41 -8.08 7.40
C ILE A 38 -10.58 -7.36 6.70
N ARG A 39 -11.34 -8.10 5.87
CA ARG A 39 -12.52 -7.54 5.20
C ARG A 39 -13.61 -7.13 6.18
N ALA A 40 -13.85 -7.90 7.24
CA ALA A 40 -14.84 -7.54 8.25
C ALA A 40 -14.51 -6.20 8.93
N GLU A 41 -13.23 -5.93 9.21
CA GLU A 41 -12.79 -4.65 9.76
C GLU A 41 -12.90 -3.53 8.72
N LEU A 42 -12.49 -3.77 7.47
CA LEU A 42 -12.71 -2.84 6.37
C LEU A 42 -14.20 -2.49 6.23
N ASP A 43 -15.10 -3.47 6.32
CA ASP A 43 -16.53 -3.27 6.18
C ASP A 43 -17.08 -2.34 7.27
N ALA A 44 -16.53 -2.39 8.49
CA ALA A 44 -16.86 -1.48 9.57
C ALA A 44 -16.38 -0.05 9.26
N ILE A 45 -15.13 0.12 8.81
CA ILE A 45 -14.57 1.41 8.39
C ILE A 45 -15.38 2.04 7.24
N MET A 46 -15.81 1.22 6.28
CA MET A 46 -16.59 1.66 5.12
C MET A 46 -18.03 2.07 5.44
N ARG A 47 -18.50 1.96 6.70
CA ARG A 47 -19.80 2.54 7.13
C ARG A 47 -19.75 4.06 7.21
N GLN A 48 -18.57 4.64 7.40
CA GLN A 48 -18.35 6.08 7.47
C GLN A 48 -17.22 6.50 6.50
N PRO A 49 -17.42 6.35 5.17
CA PRO A 49 -16.36 6.58 4.18
C PRO A 49 -15.91 8.06 4.12
N GLN A 50 -16.70 9.00 4.65
CA GLN A 50 -16.34 10.41 4.79
C GLN A 50 -15.24 10.65 5.84
N ASP A 51 -15.10 9.75 6.83
CA ASP A 51 -14.10 9.86 7.88
C ASP A 51 -12.73 9.29 7.44
N ILE A 52 -12.68 8.72 6.23
CA ILE A 52 -11.46 8.23 5.60
C ILE A 52 -10.88 9.35 4.74
N PRO A 53 -9.66 9.84 5.05
CA PRO A 53 -9.07 10.92 4.29
C PRO A 53 -8.70 10.47 2.87
N THR A 54 -8.75 11.43 1.96
CA THR A 54 -8.23 11.23 0.61
C THR A 54 -6.70 11.19 0.62
N PHE A 55 -6.12 10.49 -0.36
CA PHE A 55 -4.68 10.27 -0.38
C PHE A 55 -3.87 11.58 -0.51
N HIS A 56 -4.38 12.59 -1.22
CA HIS A 56 -3.70 13.88 -1.40
C HIS A 56 -3.75 14.77 -0.15
N GLU A 57 -4.76 14.62 0.71
CA GLU A 57 -4.80 15.27 2.03
C GLU A 57 -3.70 14.72 2.95
N MET A 58 -3.36 13.44 2.79
CA MET A 58 -2.32 12.77 3.57
C MET A 58 -0.92 12.96 2.97
N SER A 59 -0.78 12.92 1.64
CA SER A 59 0.51 13.13 0.95
C SER A 59 0.42 14.28 -0.07
N PRO A 60 0.67 15.54 0.35
CA PRO A 60 0.55 16.70 -0.54
C PRO A 60 1.57 16.69 -1.69
N ASP A 61 2.68 15.95 -1.55
CA ASP A 61 3.67 15.80 -2.62
C ASP A 61 3.15 14.94 -3.80
N GLN A 62 1.97 14.29 -3.65
CA GLN A 62 1.36 13.41 -4.65
C GLN A 62 -0.02 13.89 -5.18
N VAL A 63 -0.34 15.18 -5.04
CA VAL A 63 -1.56 15.81 -5.60
C VAL A 63 -1.72 15.56 -7.12
N ARG A 64 -0.64 15.28 -7.84
CA ARG A 64 -0.69 14.97 -9.29
C ARG A 64 -1.41 13.66 -9.61
N ILE A 65 -1.47 12.70 -8.68
CA ILE A 65 -2.02 11.35 -8.92
C ILE A 65 -3.34 11.05 -8.18
N SER A 66 -3.67 11.81 -7.14
CA SER A 66 -4.96 11.75 -6.43
C SER A 66 -5.73 13.06 -6.65
N LYS A 67 -6.87 13.00 -7.33
CA LYS A 67 -7.75 14.14 -7.62
C LYS A 67 -9.14 13.91 -7.04
N GLY A 68 -9.65 14.88 -6.28
CA GLY A 68 -10.98 14.82 -5.67
C GLY A 68 -11.11 13.65 -4.69
N ASP A 69 -12.35 13.19 -4.45
CA ASP A 69 -12.64 12.14 -3.46
C ASP A 69 -12.46 10.70 -3.99
N ASN A 70 -11.70 10.53 -5.09
CA ASN A 70 -11.69 9.29 -5.86
C ASN A 70 -10.68 8.24 -5.36
N TRP A 71 -9.76 8.63 -4.49
CA TRP A 71 -8.77 7.73 -3.91
C TRP A 71 -8.57 8.04 -2.43
N LYS A 72 -9.17 7.20 -1.58
CA LYS A 72 -9.10 7.27 -0.12
C LYS A 72 -8.14 6.24 0.43
N THR A 73 -7.47 6.59 1.53
CA THR A 73 -6.50 5.71 2.20
C THR A 73 -6.67 5.71 3.71
N PHE A 74 -7.03 4.55 4.27
CA PHE A 74 -7.09 4.34 5.72
C PHE A 74 -5.75 3.78 6.21
N VAL A 75 -4.90 4.63 6.77
CA VAL A 75 -3.48 4.33 7.01
C VAL A 75 -3.24 3.76 8.40
N MET A 76 -2.68 2.56 8.49
CA MET A 76 -2.33 1.91 9.77
C MET A 76 -0.82 1.99 10.05
N ARG A 77 0.01 2.04 9.01
CA ARG A 77 1.47 2.08 9.15
C ARG A 77 2.13 2.91 8.06
N VAL A 78 3.08 3.76 8.44
CA VAL A 78 3.92 4.55 7.51
C VAL A 78 5.39 4.42 7.90
N PHE A 79 6.20 3.85 7.00
CA PHE A 79 7.63 3.56 7.20
C PHE A 79 7.97 2.95 8.57
N GLY A 80 7.14 2.01 9.04
CA GLY A 80 7.30 1.31 10.31
C GLY A 80 6.66 2.01 11.53
N HIS A 81 6.15 3.23 11.38
CA HIS A 81 5.40 3.92 12.42
C HIS A 81 3.92 3.52 12.37
N GLN A 82 3.39 3.03 13.48
CA GLN A 82 1.96 2.71 13.63
C GLN A 82 1.12 3.97 13.81
N ILE A 83 -0.12 3.93 13.35
CA ILE A 83 -1.15 4.94 13.59
C ILE A 83 -2.13 4.37 14.61
N ASP A 84 -1.90 4.67 15.89
CA ASP A 84 -2.56 4.00 17.02
C ASP A 84 -4.09 3.96 16.90
N ASP A 85 -4.73 5.08 16.57
CA ASP A 85 -6.19 5.17 16.42
C ASP A 85 -6.72 4.23 15.33
N ASN A 86 -6.01 4.16 14.20
CA ASN A 86 -6.42 3.36 13.04
C ASN A 86 -6.14 1.88 13.28
N CYS A 87 -5.04 1.56 13.98
CA CYS A 87 -4.75 0.20 14.45
C CYS A 87 -5.79 -0.26 15.47
N ALA A 88 -6.23 0.61 16.39
CA ALA A 88 -7.27 0.30 17.36
C ALA A 88 -8.64 0.03 16.70
N ALA A 89 -8.92 0.71 15.58
CA ALA A 89 -10.13 0.47 14.79
C ALA A 89 -10.08 -0.83 13.95
N CYS A 90 -8.88 -1.35 13.68
CA CYS A 90 -8.65 -2.57 12.90
C CYS A 90 -7.67 -3.52 13.61
N PRO A 91 -8.01 -4.03 14.82
CA PRO A 91 -7.06 -4.72 15.69
C PRO A 91 -6.53 -6.04 15.11
N ASN A 92 -7.34 -6.81 14.39
CA ASN A 92 -6.91 -8.06 13.76
C ASN A 92 -5.95 -7.77 12.60
N THR A 93 -6.28 -6.78 11.77
CA THR A 93 -5.42 -6.35 10.66
C THR A 93 -4.08 -5.81 11.19
N ALA A 94 -4.12 -4.99 12.25
CA ALA A 94 -2.92 -4.46 12.88
C ALA A 94 -2.01 -5.56 13.46
N ALA A 95 -2.59 -6.53 14.19
CA ALA A 95 -1.86 -7.67 14.74
C ALA A 95 -1.21 -8.52 13.64
N LEU A 96 -1.91 -8.74 12.52
CA LEU A 96 -1.36 -9.45 11.37
C LEU A 96 -0.20 -8.69 10.73
N ILE A 97 -0.35 -7.38 10.51
CA ILE A 97 0.71 -6.51 9.98
C ILE A 97 1.96 -6.58 10.86
N ASP A 98 1.80 -6.60 12.18
CA ASP A 98 2.91 -6.68 13.15
C ASP A 98 3.63 -8.03 13.12
N ALA A 99 2.91 -9.11 12.82
CA ALA A 99 3.48 -10.45 12.67
C ALA A 99 4.24 -10.64 11.34
N LEU A 100 3.95 -9.84 10.32
CA LEU A 100 4.59 -9.93 9.01
C LEU A 100 6.00 -9.28 9.01
N PRO A 101 7.02 -9.95 8.45
CA PRO A 101 8.37 -9.42 8.46
C PRO A 101 8.52 -8.21 7.53
N GLY A 102 9.08 -7.12 8.05
CA GLY A 102 9.55 -6.00 7.25
C GLY A 102 8.45 -5.15 6.60
N VAL A 103 7.23 -5.14 7.14
CA VAL A 103 6.18 -4.23 6.67
C VAL A 103 6.56 -2.78 7.00
N GLN A 104 6.76 -1.97 5.98
CA GLN A 104 7.04 -0.55 6.12
C GLN A 104 5.77 0.27 6.05
N ASN A 105 4.90 -0.02 5.10
CA ASN A 105 3.68 0.73 4.87
C ASN A 105 2.48 -0.22 4.86
N ALA A 106 1.36 0.19 5.45
CA ALA A 106 0.12 -0.57 5.42
C ALA A 106 -1.11 0.34 5.49
N TRP A 107 -2.06 0.15 4.56
CA TRP A 107 -3.33 0.86 4.53
C TRP A 107 -4.39 0.16 3.69
N PHE A 108 -5.66 0.46 3.93
CA PHE A 108 -6.71 0.15 2.95
C PHE A 108 -6.68 1.19 1.84
N SER A 109 -6.50 0.75 0.59
CA SER A 109 -6.53 1.62 -0.59
C SER A 109 -7.86 1.44 -1.30
N ILE A 110 -8.69 2.49 -1.29
CA ILE A 110 -10.04 2.49 -1.86
C ILE A 110 -10.03 3.32 -3.13
N LEU A 111 -10.32 2.68 -4.26
CA LEU A 111 -10.34 3.31 -5.56
C LEU A 111 -11.76 3.42 -6.07
N ALA A 112 -12.22 4.64 -6.31
CA ALA A 112 -13.57 4.93 -6.76
C ALA A 112 -13.85 4.35 -8.16
N PRO A 113 -15.14 4.14 -8.50
CA PRO A 113 -15.58 3.84 -9.86
C PRO A 113 -15.08 4.86 -10.87
N GLY A 114 -14.71 4.41 -12.07
CA GLY A 114 -14.23 5.24 -13.17
C GLY A 114 -12.88 5.93 -12.95
N TYR A 115 -12.20 5.71 -11.81
CA TYR A 115 -10.98 6.45 -11.52
C TYR A 115 -9.74 5.83 -12.18
N HIS A 116 -8.84 6.72 -12.59
CA HIS A 116 -7.60 6.40 -13.26
C HIS A 116 -6.43 7.04 -12.49
N ILE A 117 -5.53 6.21 -11.97
CA ILE A 117 -4.25 6.65 -11.43
C ILE A 117 -3.24 6.64 -12.59
N PRO A 118 -2.73 7.81 -13.02
CA PRO A 118 -1.87 7.92 -14.19
C PRO A 118 -0.52 7.22 -13.97
N PRO A 119 0.25 6.97 -15.05
CA PRO A 119 1.56 6.34 -14.97
C PRO A 119 2.50 7.05 -14.00
N HIS A 120 3.06 6.29 -13.06
CA HIS A 120 4.00 6.79 -12.05
C HIS A 120 4.98 5.69 -11.60
N ARG A 121 5.96 6.07 -10.77
CA ARG A 121 6.96 5.15 -10.22
C ARG A 121 7.09 5.33 -8.72
N GLY A 122 7.34 4.21 -8.06
CA GLY A 122 7.71 4.12 -6.67
C GLY A 122 9.06 4.77 -6.38
N PRO A 123 9.30 5.13 -5.11
CA PRO A 123 10.50 5.86 -4.72
C PRO A 123 11.74 4.97 -4.57
N THR A 124 11.63 3.65 -4.44
CA THR A 124 12.81 2.82 -4.18
C THR A 124 12.62 1.33 -4.43
N LYS A 125 13.66 0.66 -4.94
CA LYS A 125 13.69 -0.82 -5.07
C LYS A 125 13.97 -1.53 -3.73
N ALA A 126 14.14 -0.79 -2.64
CA ALA A 126 14.28 -1.32 -1.28
C ALA A 126 13.03 -2.07 -0.79
N LEU A 127 11.89 -1.79 -1.42
CA LEU A 127 10.59 -2.35 -1.06
C LEU A 127 10.01 -3.16 -2.22
N VAL A 128 9.04 -4.01 -1.88
CA VAL A 128 8.13 -4.69 -2.80
C VAL A 128 6.72 -4.34 -2.38
N ARG A 129 5.86 -4.05 -3.35
CA ARG A 129 4.45 -3.78 -3.08
C ARG A 129 3.64 -5.05 -3.17
N CYS A 130 2.78 -5.27 -2.18
CA CYS A 130 1.81 -6.34 -2.14
C CYS A 130 0.41 -5.75 -1.97
N HIS A 131 -0.52 -6.13 -2.84
CA HIS A 131 -1.94 -5.83 -2.69
C HIS A 131 -2.70 -7.12 -2.40
N LEU A 132 -3.33 -7.23 -1.24
CA LEU A 132 -4.33 -8.26 -0.98
C LEU A 132 -5.70 -7.75 -1.43
N GLY A 133 -6.38 -8.47 -2.33
CA GLY A 133 -7.75 -8.15 -2.74
C GLY A 133 -8.76 -8.33 -1.60
N LEU A 134 -9.52 -7.28 -1.29
CA LEU A 134 -10.53 -7.31 -0.21
C LEU A 134 -11.96 -7.07 -0.71
N ARG A 135 -12.12 -6.16 -1.67
CA ARG A 135 -13.38 -5.93 -2.39
C ARG A 135 -13.05 -5.66 -3.84
N ILE A 136 -13.16 -6.68 -4.69
CA ILE A 136 -12.84 -6.59 -6.11
C ILE A 136 -14.15 -6.52 -6.90
N PRO A 137 -14.32 -5.54 -7.82
CA PRO A 137 -15.53 -5.43 -8.64
C PRO A 137 -15.88 -6.73 -9.36
N ALA A 138 -17.18 -6.98 -9.58
CA ALA A 138 -17.63 -8.18 -10.30
C ALA A 138 -17.06 -8.24 -11.72
N LYS A 139 -16.92 -7.08 -12.37
CA LYS A 139 -16.23 -6.92 -13.66
C LYS A 139 -14.74 -6.70 -13.47
N ALA A 140 -14.05 -7.62 -12.80
CA ALA A 140 -12.63 -7.48 -12.48
C ALA A 140 -11.72 -7.29 -13.71
N ALA A 141 -12.13 -7.74 -14.90
CA ALA A 141 -11.40 -7.48 -16.15
C ALA A 141 -11.32 -5.99 -16.51
N ASP A 142 -12.31 -5.19 -16.11
CA ASP A 142 -12.34 -3.73 -16.33
C ASP A 142 -11.63 -2.95 -15.20
N CYS A 143 -11.08 -3.66 -14.20
CA CYS A 143 -10.25 -3.08 -13.15
C CYS A 143 -8.85 -3.72 -13.16
N TRP A 144 -7.86 -2.96 -13.57
CA TRP A 144 -6.53 -3.50 -13.88
C TRP A 144 -5.40 -2.63 -13.35
N ILE A 145 -4.23 -3.26 -13.23
CA ILE A 145 -2.95 -2.62 -12.99
C ILE A 145 -1.97 -3.04 -14.09
N ARG A 146 -1.32 -2.05 -14.68
CA ARG A 146 -0.17 -2.26 -15.56
C ARG A 146 1.10 -1.93 -14.79
N VAL A 147 2.08 -2.82 -14.80
CA VAL A 147 3.42 -2.60 -14.24
C VAL A 147 4.43 -2.95 -15.32
N GLY A 148 5.22 -1.97 -15.76
CA GLY A 148 6.04 -2.10 -16.95
C GLY A 148 5.18 -2.37 -18.19
N ASP A 149 5.43 -3.51 -18.82
CA ASP A 149 4.79 -4.02 -20.03
C ASP A 149 3.68 -5.05 -19.74
N GLN A 150 3.42 -5.36 -18.47
CA GLN A 150 2.49 -6.41 -18.07
C GLN A 150 1.23 -5.84 -17.43
N VAL A 151 0.07 -6.39 -17.79
CA VAL A 151 -1.22 -6.10 -17.16
C VAL A 151 -1.65 -7.28 -16.29
N ARG A 152 -2.18 -6.98 -15.10
CA ARG A 152 -2.80 -7.95 -14.18
C ARG A 152 -4.07 -7.38 -13.58
N HIS A 153 -4.87 -8.27 -13.02
CA HIS A 153 -6.10 -7.97 -12.32
C HIS A 153 -5.97 -8.45 -10.87
N TRP A 154 -6.74 -7.84 -9.97
CA TRP A 154 -6.83 -8.35 -8.60
C TRP A 154 -7.81 -9.51 -8.53
N GLU A 155 -7.54 -10.42 -7.63
CA GLU A 155 -8.42 -11.52 -7.27
C GLU A 155 -8.82 -11.36 -5.80
N ASP A 156 -10.06 -11.74 -5.50
CA ASP A 156 -10.58 -11.60 -4.16
C ASP A 156 -9.87 -12.56 -3.18
N GLY A 157 -9.39 -12.03 -2.05
CA GLY A 157 -8.63 -12.77 -1.05
C GLY A 157 -7.23 -13.22 -1.50
N ARG A 158 -6.72 -12.73 -2.64
CA ARG A 158 -5.39 -13.10 -3.15
C ARG A 158 -4.41 -11.93 -3.17
N CYS A 159 -3.15 -12.25 -2.96
CA CYS A 159 -2.05 -11.29 -3.04
C CYS A 159 -1.58 -11.10 -4.49
N LEU A 160 -1.39 -9.84 -4.89
CA LEU A 160 -0.68 -9.45 -6.10
C LEU A 160 0.57 -8.67 -5.70
N LEU A 161 1.75 -9.22 -6.00
CA LEU A 161 3.03 -8.60 -5.68
C LEU A 161 3.71 -8.03 -6.93
N PHE A 162 4.25 -6.83 -6.80
CA PHE A 162 4.91 -6.14 -7.90
C PHE A 162 5.98 -5.18 -7.40
N ASP A 163 6.91 -4.88 -8.30
CA ASP A 163 7.96 -3.91 -8.10
C ASP A 163 7.48 -2.55 -8.64
N ASP A 164 7.04 -1.69 -7.73
CA ASP A 164 6.47 -0.39 -8.08
C ASP A 164 7.52 0.62 -8.60
N THR A 165 8.82 0.28 -8.61
CA THR A 165 9.84 1.11 -9.28
C THR A 165 9.75 1.05 -10.80
N PHE A 166 9.11 0.01 -11.34
CA PHE A 166 8.65 0.02 -12.72
C PHE A 166 7.52 1.04 -12.86
N GLU A 167 7.42 1.66 -14.04
CA GLU A 167 6.29 2.54 -14.29
C GLU A 167 5.01 1.72 -14.22
N HIS A 168 4.05 2.22 -13.45
CA HIS A 168 2.78 1.55 -13.25
C HIS A 168 1.61 2.52 -13.29
N GLU A 169 0.47 1.98 -13.69
CA GLU A 169 -0.78 2.69 -13.97
C GLU A 169 -1.92 1.80 -13.51
N VAL A 170 -2.97 2.40 -12.95
CA VAL A 170 -4.10 1.66 -12.40
C VAL A 170 -5.39 2.27 -12.89
N ARG A 171 -6.32 1.42 -13.33
CA ARG A 171 -7.64 1.86 -13.78
C ARG A 171 -8.74 1.03 -13.16
N ASN A 172 -9.82 1.70 -12.76
CA ASN A 172 -11.06 1.06 -12.36
C ASN A 172 -12.18 1.58 -13.26
N ASP A 173 -12.38 0.96 -14.42
CA ASP A 173 -13.46 1.34 -15.34
C ASP A 173 -14.82 0.71 -14.96
N THR A 174 -14.94 0.19 -13.73
CA THR A 174 -16.17 -0.43 -13.23
C THR A 174 -17.07 0.58 -12.52
N ALA A 175 -18.30 0.16 -12.21
CA ALA A 175 -19.25 0.93 -11.40
C ALA A 175 -19.07 0.72 -9.88
N GLU A 176 -18.11 -0.13 -9.47
CA GLU A 176 -17.90 -0.52 -8.08
C GLU A 176 -16.54 -0.02 -7.58
N SER A 177 -16.45 0.28 -6.29
CA SER A 177 -15.16 0.60 -5.68
C SER A 177 -14.28 -0.64 -5.59
N ARG A 178 -12.98 -0.48 -5.88
CA ARG A 178 -11.98 -1.53 -5.66
C ARG A 178 -11.23 -1.26 -4.37
N VAL A 179 -11.20 -2.22 -3.46
CA VAL A 179 -10.45 -2.11 -2.19
C VAL A 179 -9.42 -3.22 -2.05
N VAL A 180 -8.19 -2.82 -1.70
CA VAL A 180 -7.09 -3.72 -1.39
C VAL A 180 -6.47 -3.34 -0.04
N LEU A 181 -5.94 -4.30 0.70
CA LEU A 181 -4.92 -4.01 1.70
C LEU A 181 -3.60 -3.82 0.95
N PHE A 182 -3.12 -2.60 0.97
CA PHE A 182 -1.83 -2.21 0.43
C PHE A 182 -0.76 -2.46 1.48
N LEU A 183 0.32 -3.14 1.10
CA LEU A 183 1.52 -3.30 1.91
C LEU A 183 2.76 -2.94 1.07
N ASP A 184 3.66 -2.12 1.61
CA ASP A 184 5.05 -2.14 1.15
C ASP A 184 5.88 -2.94 2.16
N VAL A 185 6.52 -4.00 1.68
CA VAL A 185 7.36 -4.90 2.48
C VAL A 185 8.82 -4.76 2.05
N GLU A 186 9.74 -4.97 2.98
CA GLU A 186 11.16 -5.00 2.67
C GLU A 186 11.48 -6.05 1.61
N ARG A 187 12.18 -5.63 0.55
CA ARG A 187 12.70 -6.57 -0.45
C ARG A 187 13.69 -7.53 0.23
N PRO A 188 13.59 -8.85 -0.01
CA PRO A 188 14.63 -9.80 0.34
C PRO A 188 15.93 -9.49 -0.42
N LEU A 189 16.98 -9.20 0.33
CA LEU A 189 18.30 -8.80 -0.17
C LEU A 189 19.38 -9.65 0.51
N ASP A 190 20.59 -9.67 -0.05
CA ASP A 190 21.76 -10.13 0.69
C ASP A 190 22.22 -9.08 1.74
N ARG A 191 23.23 -9.41 2.55
CA ARG A 191 23.71 -8.55 3.64
C ARG A 191 24.11 -7.14 3.19
N ALA A 192 24.71 -7.01 2.00
CA ALA A 192 25.12 -5.72 1.48
C ALA A 192 23.90 -4.90 1.04
N GLY A 193 22.93 -5.55 0.39
CA GLY A 193 21.65 -4.96 0.05
C GLY A 193 20.84 -4.55 1.28
N GLU A 194 20.77 -5.39 2.33
CA GLU A 194 20.08 -5.11 3.59
C GLU A 194 20.66 -3.87 4.29
N TYR A 195 21.99 -3.75 4.35
CA TYR A 195 22.64 -2.56 4.91
C TYR A 195 22.26 -1.30 4.12
N CYS A 196 22.34 -1.37 2.79
CA CYS A 196 21.97 -0.26 1.91
C CYS A 196 20.49 0.13 2.07
N ARG A 197 19.60 -0.85 2.09
CA ARG A 197 18.16 -0.67 2.33
C ARG A 197 17.92 0.04 3.64
N ASN A 198 18.50 -0.42 4.74
CA ASN A 198 18.28 0.15 6.07
C ASN A 198 18.76 1.61 6.13
N LEU A 199 19.88 1.93 5.47
CA LEU A 199 20.36 3.31 5.34
C LEU A 199 19.38 4.18 4.55
N VAL A 200 18.92 3.73 3.38
CA VAL A 200 17.98 4.46 2.53
C VAL A 200 16.63 4.68 3.22
N LEU A 201 16.07 3.64 3.84
CA LEU A 201 14.81 3.74 4.58
C LEU A 201 14.95 4.64 5.82
N GLY A 202 16.09 4.55 6.52
CA GLY A 202 16.42 5.46 7.62
C GLY A 202 16.46 6.92 7.18
N LEU A 203 17.07 7.20 6.03
CA LEU A 203 17.07 8.55 5.44
C LEU A 203 15.66 9.00 5.08
N PHE A 204 14.84 8.15 4.44
CA PHE A 204 13.45 8.50 4.12
C PHE A 204 12.64 8.89 5.36
N ARG A 205 12.74 8.12 6.46
CA ARG A 205 12.07 8.45 7.74
C ARG A 205 12.46 9.83 8.28
N ALA A 206 13.68 10.29 8.01
CA ALA A 206 14.15 11.60 8.43
C ALA A 206 13.60 12.76 7.57
N THR A 207 13.11 12.48 6.36
CA THR A 207 12.66 13.50 5.40
C THR A 207 11.21 13.94 5.60
N ALA A 208 10.86 15.09 5.02
CA ALA A 208 9.49 15.60 4.98
C ALA A 208 8.52 14.65 4.27
N TYR A 209 9.01 13.80 3.37
CA TYR A 209 8.22 12.79 2.65
C TYR A 209 7.49 11.83 3.60
N VAL A 210 8.09 11.49 4.75
CA VAL A 210 7.48 10.63 5.77
C VAL A 210 6.84 11.45 6.88
N LYS A 211 7.51 12.51 7.33
CA LYS A 211 7.05 13.32 8.47
C LYS A 211 5.74 14.07 8.19
N ARG A 212 5.52 14.53 6.94
CA ARG A 212 4.29 15.26 6.58
C ARG A 212 3.05 14.35 6.60
N PRO A 213 3.05 13.17 5.95
CA PRO A 213 1.93 12.24 6.08
C PRO A 213 1.59 11.88 7.52
N LEU A 214 2.59 11.57 8.34
CA LEU A 214 2.37 11.25 9.75
C LEU A 214 1.68 12.41 10.51
N ALA A 215 2.14 13.64 10.29
CA ALA A 215 1.54 14.81 10.92
C ALA A 215 0.11 15.07 10.43
N ASN A 216 -0.16 14.87 9.14
CA ASN A 216 -1.49 15.08 8.55
C ASN A 216 -2.49 14.03 9.05
N ILE A 217 -2.10 12.75 9.10
CA ILE A 217 -2.94 11.67 9.64
C ILE A 217 -3.30 11.94 11.11
N LYS A 218 -2.30 12.32 11.92
CA LYS A 218 -2.53 12.64 13.33
C LYS A 218 -3.54 13.79 13.51
N ARG A 219 -3.41 14.85 12.71
CA ARG A 219 -4.34 16.00 12.75
C ARG A 219 -5.75 15.62 12.34
N TRP A 220 -5.90 14.81 11.28
CA TRP A 220 -7.19 14.31 10.84
C TRP A 220 -7.89 13.51 11.94
N ASN A 221 -7.18 12.54 12.53
CA ASN A 221 -7.73 11.70 13.59
C ASN A 221 -8.05 12.49 14.86
N GLN A 222 -7.32 13.57 15.15
CA GLN A 222 -7.66 14.49 16.24
C GLN A 222 -9.00 15.19 15.96
N GLY A 223 -9.22 15.71 14.75
CA GLY A 223 -10.48 16.35 14.38
C GLY A 223 -11.67 15.41 14.45
N LEU A 224 -11.50 14.13 14.09
CA LEU A 224 -12.56 13.12 14.22
C LEU A 224 -12.96 12.87 15.69
N ARG A 225 -11.99 12.87 16.61
CA ARG A 225 -12.28 12.73 18.05
C ARG A 225 -13.03 13.93 18.61
N GLU A 226 -12.54 15.13 18.30
CA GLU A 226 -13.12 16.39 18.81
C GLU A 226 -14.53 16.66 18.27
N GLY A 227 -14.90 16.07 17.13
CA GLY A 227 -16.25 16.16 16.56
C GLY A 227 -17.21 15.03 16.97
N ALA A 228 -16.73 14.03 17.72
CA ALA A 228 -17.54 12.92 18.22
C ALA A 228 -18.02 13.11 19.68
N ASP A 229 -17.47 14.11 20.38
CA ASP A 229 -17.87 14.58 21.71
C ASP A 229 -18.92 15.71 21.63
#